data_AF-A0A8H4NEQ1-F1
#
_entry.id   AF-A0A8H4NEQ1-F1
#
_cell.length_a   1.000
_cell.length_b   1.000
_cell.length_c   1.000
_cell.angle_alpha   90.00
_cell.angle_beta   90.00
_cell.angle_gamma   90.00
#
_symmetry.space_group_name_H-M   'P 1'
#
loop_
_entity.id
_entity.type
_entity.pdbx_description
1 polymer ?
#
loop_
_entity_poly.entity_id
_entity_poly.type
_entity_poly.pdbx_seq_one_letter_code
_entity_poly.pdbx_strand_id
1 'polypeptide(L)'
;MENNFSDPPVLPATLLRSPTASLTILEPLSRRGFGPGLIILVPETGKETGDTLRIDGCVPSPLMKWAEEGYTVAEITEAGLANPGEAVSQALKELEAAKSTEPKNVVGIIAYSTVLWNQIAPHVDSFSQISGAVIFGDLGDNDISAIASSKVPQLHHLAGKAAKRLQRTKAVTAYNYPEATSYLFATPFSKHFSYNIESVSHSRSLSFLKPLMNGPYFDLEVIWDEHTYWEFENRSVENTMSTMVQEPYVNHVPTMTGGIGREKLTAFYRDHFIFQNPPDTETYLISRSIGIDRVIDEFIFICTHHSQIDWLAPGIPPTGRKLEIPFTAVVNIRGDRLYHEHIGWDQGTVLAQLGLMPSYLPYPHPEPNSQDQVKLEYRIPIAGVETANKMRDKEAVESNEMFAFGLRKV
;
A
#
# COMPACT_ATOMS: atom_id res chain seq x y z
N MET A 1 31.26 -3.65 -6.38
CA MET A 1 30.37 -4.74 -5.94
C MET A 1 29.91 -5.45 -7.19
N GLU A 2 29.94 -6.79 -7.23
CA GLU A 2 29.31 -7.51 -8.33
C GLU A 2 27.81 -7.20 -8.29
N ASN A 3 27.25 -6.86 -9.45
CA ASN A 3 25.82 -6.56 -9.57
C ASN A 3 25.01 -7.83 -9.25
N ASN A 4 24.24 -7.82 -8.17
CA ASN A 4 23.39 -8.95 -7.76
C ASN A 4 22.04 -8.98 -8.49
N PHE A 5 21.69 -7.93 -9.24
CA PHE A 5 20.39 -7.80 -9.91
C PHE A 5 20.57 -7.78 -11.44
N SER A 6 20.06 -8.80 -12.13
CA SER A 6 19.93 -8.78 -13.58
C SER A 6 18.90 -7.73 -14.02
N ASP A 7 18.98 -7.26 -15.27
CA ASP A 7 17.94 -6.37 -15.81
C ASP A 7 16.55 -6.99 -15.57
N PRO A 8 15.66 -6.26 -14.88
CA PRO A 8 14.37 -6.78 -14.49
C PRO A 8 13.49 -7.05 -15.72
N PRO A 9 12.71 -8.15 -15.73
CA PRO A 9 11.84 -8.45 -16.85
C PRO A 9 10.75 -7.37 -16.98
N VAL A 10 10.30 -7.17 -18.22
CA VAL A 10 9.09 -6.39 -18.53
C VAL A 10 7.91 -6.91 -17.70
N LEU A 11 6.91 -6.04 -17.45
CA LEU A 11 5.67 -6.44 -16.80
C LEU A 11 5.14 -7.76 -17.38
N PRO A 12 4.60 -8.65 -16.52
CA PRO A 12 4.17 -9.96 -16.96
C PRO A 12 3.01 -9.78 -17.94
N ALA A 13 3.00 -10.58 -19.00
CA ALA A 13 1.91 -10.51 -19.96
C ALA A 13 0.58 -10.86 -19.26
N THR A 14 -0.46 -10.10 -19.55
CA THR A 14 -1.81 -10.43 -19.12
C THR A 14 -2.29 -11.67 -19.87
N LEU A 15 -2.33 -12.81 -19.19
CA LEU A 15 -2.83 -14.07 -19.73
C LEU A 15 -4.19 -14.38 -19.13
N LEU A 16 -5.23 -14.10 -19.92
CA LEU A 16 -6.62 -14.22 -19.53
C LEU A 16 -7.34 -15.26 -20.38
N ARG A 17 -8.24 -16.02 -19.76
CA ARG A 17 -9.18 -16.91 -20.45
C ARG A 17 -10.56 -16.80 -19.82
N SER A 18 -11.61 -16.90 -20.64
CA SER A 18 -13.00 -16.88 -20.16
C SER A 18 -13.69 -18.20 -20.51
N PRO A 19 -13.59 -19.25 -19.66
CA PRO A 19 -14.25 -20.53 -19.89
C PRO A 19 -15.76 -20.42 -20.10
N THR A 20 -16.39 -19.43 -19.48
CA THR A 20 -17.80 -19.05 -19.73
C THR A 20 -17.91 -17.52 -19.78
N ALA A 21 -19.10 -17.00 -20.09
CA ALA A 21 -19.35 -15.55 -20.07
C ALA A 21 -19.26 -14.92 -18.67
N SER A 22 -19.37 -15.73 -17.62
CA SER A 22 -19.40 -15.29 -16.21
C SER A 22 -18.27 -15.86 -15.37
N LEU A 23 -17.33 -16.59 -15.99
CA LEU A 23 -16.12 -17.11 -15.36
C LEU A 23 -14.91 -16.67 -16.17
N THR A 24 -14.00 -15.95 -15.51
CA THR A 24 -12.73 -15.51 -16.08
C THR A 24 -11.58 -16.03 -15.22
N ILE A 25 -10.54 -16.57 -15.85
CA ILE A 25 -9.30 -16.95 -15.18
C ILE A 25 -8.19 -16.02 -15.64
N LEU A 26 -7.48 -15.43 -14.69
CA LEU A 26 -6.29 -14.62 -14.91
C LEU A 26 -5.09 -15.29 -14.24
N GLU A 27 -4.02 -15.48 -15.00
CA GLU A 27 -2.75 -15.95 -14.45
C GLU A 27 -2.09 -14.87 -13.56
N PRO A 28 -1.23 -15.27 -12.61
CA PRO A 28 -0.54 -14.32 -11.73
C PRO A 28 0.19 -13.23 -12.51
N LEU A 29 -0.03 -11.98 -12.14
CA LEU A 29 0.70 -10.82 -12.65
C LEU A 29 1.99 -10.58 -11.85
N SER A 30 2.70 -11.65 -11.48
CA SER A 30 4.01 -11.61 -10.81
C SER A 30 5.06 -12.24 -11.71
N ARG A 31 6.34 -11.84 -11.58
CA ARG A 31 7.49 -12.45 -12.26
C ARG A 31 7.60 -13.95 -11.94
N ARG A 32 7.16 -14.38 -10.75
CA ARG A 32 7.09 -15.80 -10.37
C ARG A 32 6.18 -16.61 -11.30
N GLY A 33 5.13 -16.01 -11.86
CA GLY A 33 4.24 -16.63 -12.84
C GLY A 33 3.33 -17.75 -12.33
N PHE A 34 3.43 -18.13 -11.05
CA PHE A 34 2.56 -19.10 -10.41
C PHE A 34 2.21 -18.69 -8.97
N GLY A 35 1.12 -19.26 -8.44
CA GLY A 35 0.73 -19.15 -7.04
C GLY A 35 -0.64 -19.78 -6.77
N PRO A 36 -1.12 -19.75 -5.52
CA PRO A 36 -2.35 -20.41 -5.13
C PRO A 36 -3.57 -19.93 -5.93
N GLY A 37 -4.59 -20.77 -6.01
CA GLY A 37 -5.86 -20.40 -6.64
C GLY A 37 -6.67 -19.46 -5.74
N LEU A 38 -7.33 -18.47 -6.32
CA LEU A 38 -8.23 -17.57 -5.62
C LEU A 38 -9.51 -17.36 -6.41
N ILE A 39 -10.66 -17.66 -5.83
CA ILE A 39 -11.96 -17.33 -6.43
C ILE A 39 -12.41 -15.98 -5.89
N ILE A 40 -12.78 -15.06 -6.78
CA ILE A 40 -13.42 -13.80 -6.41
C ILE A 40 -14.86 -13.78 -6.95
N LEU A 41 -15.81 -13.39 -6.11
CA LEU A 41 -17.20 -13.16 -6.48
C LEU A 41 -17.44 -11.66 -6.54
N VAL A 42 -17.84 -11.18 -7.72
CA VAL A 42 -18.02 -9.75 -8.01
C VAL A 42 -19.37 -9.51 -8.69
N PRO A 43 -19.99 -8.34 -8.50
CA PRO A 43 -21.23 -8.00 -9.20
C PRO A 43 -21.01 -7.87 -10.72
N GLU A 44 -19.92 -7.21 -11.11
CA GLU A 44 -19.55 -6.94 -12.51
C GLU A 44 -18.13 -7.42 -12.79
N THR A 45 -17.84 -7.72 -14.05
CA THR A 45 -16.50 -8.20 -14.45
C THR A 45 -15.44 -7.11 -14.31
N GLY A 46 -14.24 -7.52 -13.90
CA GLY A 46 -13.04 -6.69 -13.87
C GLY A 46 -12.37 -6.48 -15.22
N LYS A 47 -13.01 -6.89 -16.32
CA LYS A 47 -12.56 -6.69 -17.71
C LYS A 47 -13.18 -5.42 -18.30
N GLU A 48 -12.40 -4.69 -19.09
CA GLU A 48 -12.88 -3.52 -19.85
C GLU A 48 -13.41 -3.97 -21.22
N THR A 49 -12.54 -4.53 -22.06
CA THR A 49 -12.86 -5.06 -23.39
C THR A 49 -11.89 -6.18 -23.76
N GLY A 50 -12.38 -7.25 -24.41
CA GLY A 50 -11.54 -8.35 -24.87
C GLY A 50 -10.75 -8.97 -23.71
N ASP A 51 -9.42 -8.85 -23.74
CA ASP A 51 -8.49 -9.32 -22.68
C ASP A 51 -7.90 -8.18 -21.84
N THR A 52 -8.43 -6.96 -21.98
CA THR A 52 -7.97 -5.79 -21.23
C THR A 52 -8.62 -5.74 -19.86
N LEU A 53 -7.82 -5.58 -18.81
CA LEU A 53 -8.30 -5.41 -17.44
C LEU A 53 -8.75 -3.96 -17.22
N ARG A 54 -9.85 -3.80 -16.49
CA ARG A 54 -10.42 -2.48 -16.19
C ARG A 54 -9.59 -1.75 -15.13
N ILE A 55 -9.27 -0.49 -15.42
CA ILE A 55 -8.60 0.46 -14.53
C ILE A 55 -9.34 1.79 -14.67
N ASP A 56 -9.68 2.42 -13.55
CA ASP A 56 -10.30 3.75 -13.53
C ASP A 56 -9.62 4.59 -12.46
N GLY A 57 -9.11 5.77 -12.85
CA GLY A 57 -8.42 6.67 -11.92
C GLY A 57 -7.27 6.02 -11.14
N CYS A 58 -6.46 5.17 -11.80
CA CYS A 58 -5.38 4.38 -11.18
C CYS A 58 -5.86 3.33 -10.14
N VAL A 59 -7.14 3.00 -10.13
CA VAL A 59 -7.70 1.92 -9.32
C VAL A 59 -7.91 0.69 -10.22
N PRO A 60 -7.17 -0.40 -10.02
CA PRO A 60 -7.37 -1.62 -10.80
C PRO A 60 -8.59 -2.41 -10.32
N SER A 61 -9.14 -3.25 -11.20
CA SER A 61 -10.19 -4.20 -10.84
C SER A 61 -9.71 -5.21 -9.79
N PRO A 62 -10.62 -5.83 -9.00
CA PRO A 62 -10.24 -6.88 -8.07
C PRO A 62 -9.47 -8.04 -8.73
N LEU A 63 -9.89 -8.42 -9.94
CA LEU A 63 -9.25 -9.44 -10.75
C LEU A 63 -7.76 -9.15 -10.94
N MET A 64 -7.43 -7.94 -11.38
CA MET A 64 -6.07 -7.50 -11.58
C MET A 64 -5.29 -7.43 -10.26
N LYS A 65 -5.88 -6.78 -9.25
CA LYS A 65 -5.22 -6.54 -7.96
C LYS A 65 -4.79 -7.85 -7.29
N TRP A 66 -5.64 -8.87 -7.28
CA TRP A 66 -5.29 -10.17 -6.71
C TRP A 66 -4.31 -10.97 -7.58
N ALA A 67 -4.30 -10.76 -8.89
CA ALA A 67 -3.28 -11.37 -9.74
C ALA A 67 -1.90 -10.72 -9.52
N GLU A 68 -1.83 -9.40 -9.26
CA GLU A 68 -0.59 -8.71 -8.86
C GLU A 68 -0.03 -9.25 -7.55
N GLU A 69 -0.87 -9.69 -6.62
CA GLU A 69 -0.45 -10.38 -5.38
C GLU A 69 0.16 -11.77 -5.63
N GLY A 70 0.12 -12.26 -6.87
CA GLY A 70 0.70 -13.54 -7.26
C GLY A 70 -0.27 -14.73 -7.18
N TYR A 71 -1.59 -14.51 -7.12
CA TYR A 71 -2.59 -15.57 -7.19
C TYR A 71 -2.98 -15.88 -8.63
N THR A 72 -3.38 -17.13 -8.90
CA THR A 72 -4.18 -17.43 -10.09
C THR A 72 -5.63 -17.15 -9.75
N VAL A 73 -6.24 -16.16 -10.41
CA VAL A 73 -7.54 -15.64 -9.99
C VAL A 73 -8.65 -16.17 -10.90
N ALA A 74 -9.68 -16.74 -10.30
CA ALA A 74 -10.95 -17.09 -10.94
C ALA A 74 -12.03 -16.08 -10.54
N GLU A 75 -12.40 -15.19 -11.44
CA GLU A 75 -13.50 -14.26 -11.27
C GLU A 75 -14.82 -14.90 -11.68
N ILE A 76 -15.77 -14.97 -10.76
CA ILE A 76 -17.17 -15.33 -11.03
C ILE A 76 -18.03 -14.08 -10.86
N THR A 77 -18.75 -13.69 -11.91
CA THR A 77 -19.72 -12.59 -11.83
C THR A 77 -21.05 -13.05 -11.27
N GLU A 78 -21.86 -12.13 -10.75
CA GLU A 78 -23.21 -12.42 -10.23
C GLU A 78 -24.07 -13.19 -11.23
N ALA A 79 -23.99 -12.85 -12.52
CA ALA A 79 -24.71 -13.56 -13.60
C ALA A 79 -24.35 -15.05 -13.70
N GLY A 80 -23.16 -15.45 -13.22
CA GLY A 80 -22.70 -16.84 -13.20
C GLY A 80 -23.23 -17.67 -12.04
N LEU A 81 -23.91 -17.05 -11.07
CA LEU A 81 -24.38 -17.73 -9.85
C LEU A 81 -25.81 -18.26 -9.96
N ALA A 82 -26.37 -18.42 -11.15
CA ALA A 82 -27.65 -19.11 -11.33
C ALA A 82 -27.62 -20.55 -10.79
N ASN A 83 -26.47 -21.24 -10.89
CA ASN A 83 -26.20 -22.54 -10.27
C ASN A 83 -24.90 -22.44 -9.43
N PRO A 84 -24.97 -21.92 -8.19
CA PRO A 84 -23.79 -21.53 -7.42
C PRO A 84 -22.77 -22.66 -7.20
N GLY A 85 -23.24 -23.86 -6.87
CA GLY A 85 -22.37 -25.02 -6.66
C GLY A 85 -21.62 -25.46 -7.93
N GLU A 86 -22.29 -25.40 -9.10
CA GLU A 86 -21.66 -25.72 -10.39
C GLU A 86 -20.64 -24.65 -10.79
N ALA A 87 -20.96 -23.37 -10.57
CA ALA A 87 -20.05 -22.27 -10.83
C ALA A 87 -18.74 -22.39 -10.04
N VAL A 88 -18.84 -22.68 -8.72
CA VAL A 88 -17.67 -22.93 -7.87
C VAL A 88 -16.91 -24.17 -8.33
N SER A 89 -17.61 -25.27 -8.63
CA SER A 89 -16.97 -26.50 -9.12
C SER A 89 -16.21 -26.28 -10.42
N GLN A 90 -16.77 -25.50 -11.36
CA GLN A 90 -16.13 -25.19 -12.63
C GLN A 90 -14.91 -24.30 -12.41
N ALA A 91 -15.00 -23.27 -11.55
CA ALA A 91 -13.85 -22.42 -11.22
C ALA A 91 -12.69 -23.22 -10.60
N LEU A 92 -12.99 -24.13 -9.67
CA LEU A 92 -11.99 -25.01 -9.06
C LEU A 92 -11.32 -25.92 -10.10
N LYS A 93 -12.09 -26.50 -11.02
CA LYS A 93 -11.55 -27.33 -12.11
C LYS A 93 -10.63 -26.53 -13.03
N GLU A 94 -11.00 -25.29 -13.35
CA GLU A 94 -10.18 -24.42 -14.17
C GLU A 94 -8.88 -24.02 -13.47
N LEU A 95 -8.95 -23.66 -12.18
CA LEU A 95 -7.76 -23.38 -11.37
C LEU A 95 -6.84 -24.61 -11.30
N GLU A 96 -7.36 -25.81 -11.03
CA GLU A 96 -6.58 -27.04 -11.01
C GLU A 96 -5.90 -27.35 -12.37
N ALA A 97 -6.57 -27.03 -13.48
CA ALA A 97 -6.04 -27.22 -14.82
C ALA A 97 -4.96 -26.19 -15.21
N ALA A 98 -4.95 -25.01 -14.57
CA ALA A 98 -3.97 -23.96 -14.86
C ALA A 98 -2.57 -24.39 -14.41
N LYS A 99 -1.57 -24.18 -15.27
CA LYS A 99 -0.15 -24.44 -14.93
C LYS A 99 0.40 -23.45 -13.90
N SER A 100 -0.21 -22.26 -13.84
CA SER A 100 0.14 -21.19 -12.92
C SER A 100 -0.46 -21.38 -11.52
N THR A 101 -1.33 -22.36 -11.30
CA THR A 101 -1.91 -22.62 -9.97
C THR A 101 -1.08 -23.62 -9.19
N GLU A 102 -0.39 -23.15 -8.15
CA GLU A 102 0.33 -23.98 -7.20
C GLU A 102 0.31 -23.36 -5.78
N PRO A 103 -0.08 -24.12 -4.74
CA PRO A 103 -0.57 -25.49 -4.78
C PRO A 103 -2.00 -25.59 -5.32
N LYS A 104 -2.31 -26.67 -6.06
CA LYS A 104 -3.61 -26.87 -6.72
C LYS A 104 -4.77 -27.20 -5.80
N ASN A 105 -4.47 -27.76 -4.63
CA ASN A 105 -5.47 -28.27 -3.69
C ASN A 105 -5.87 -27.24 -2.62
N VAL A 106 -5.43 -25.99 -2.74
CA VAL A 106 -5.73 -24.93 -1.78
C VAL A 106 -6.20 -23.68 -2.52
N VAL A 107 -7.44 -23.29 -2.22
CA VAL A 107 -8.11 -22.15 -2.87
C VAL A 107 -8.76 -21.26 -1.81
N GLY A 108 -8.55 -19.95 -1.94
CA GLY A 108 -9.26 -18.95 -1.15
C GLY A 108 -10.50 -18.43 -1.88
N ILE A 109 -11.48 -17.91 -1.15
CA ILE A 109 -12.64 -17.23 -1.70
C ILE A 109 -12.71 -15.80 -1.19
N ILE A 110 -13.04 -14.85 -2.06
CA ILE A 110 -13.37 -13.47 -1.69
C ILE A 110 -14.71 -13.11 -2.30
N ALA A 111 -15.70 -12.81 -1.46
CA ALA A 111 -16.99 -12.32 -1.88
C ALA A 111 -17.10 -10.82 -1.59
N TYR A 112 -17.21 -10.01 -2.65
CA TYR A 112 -17.37 -8.55 -2.54
C TYR A 112 -18.79 -8.12 -2.14
N SER A 113 -19.65 -9.05 -1.74
CA SER A 113 -20.97 -8.81 -1.17
C SER A 113 -21.46 -10.02 -0.38
N THR A 114 -22.21 -9.79 0.69
CA THR A 114 -22.90 -10.85 1.45
C THR A 114 -23.93 -11.58 0.60
N VAL A 115 -24.56 -10.90 -0.36
CA VAL A 115 -25.54 -11.51 -1.28
C VAL A 115 -24.88 -12.58 -2.14
N LEU A 116 -23.67 -12.32 -2.65
CA LEU A 116 -22.93 -13.28 -3.46
C LEU A 116 -22.41 -14.46 -2.61
N TRP A 117 -21.89 -14.16 -1.41
CA TRP A 117 -21.45 -15.19 -0.48
C TRP A 117 -22.58 -16.15 -0.11
N ASN A 118 -23.75 -15.63 0.26
CA ASN A 118 -24.87 -16.42 0.73
C ASN A 118 -25.41 -17.41 -0.32
N GLN A 119 -25.22 -17.11 -1.61
CA GLN A 119 -25.59 -18.03 -2.68
C GLN A 119 -24.67 -19.27 -2.74
N ILE A 120 -23.36 -19.09 -2.51
CA ILE A 120 -22.38 -20.19 -2.60
C ILE A 120 -22.14 -20.91 -1.27
N ALA A 121 -22.35 -20.24 -0.13
CA ALA A 121 -22.00 -20.76 1.19
C ALA A 121 -22.56 -22.17 1.49
N PRO A 122 -23.80 -22.53 1.10
CA PRO A 122 -24.33 -23.89 1.28
C PRO A 122 -23.54 -24.99 0.55
N HIS A 123 -22.76 -24.63 -0.48
CA HIS A 123 -22.00 -25.55 -1.30
C HIS A 123 -20.51 -25.59 -0.94
N VAL A 124 -19.97 -24.53 -0.31
CA VAL A 124 -18.54 -24.37 0.00
C VAL A 124 -18.00 -25.58 0.78
N ASP A 125 -18.75 -26.07 1.76
CA ASP A 125 -18.34 -27.20 2.62
C ASP A 125 -18.20 -28.55 1.87
N SER A 126 -18.70 -28.65 0.63
CA SER A 126 -18.51 -29.84 -0.21
C SER A 126 -17.16 -29.87 -0.94
N PHE A 127 -16.42 -28.75 -0.96
CA PHE A 127 -15.14 -28.64 -1.66
C PHE A 127 -13.99 -28.58 -0.65
N SER A 128 -13.24 -29.67 -0.53
CA SER A 128 -12.10 -29.76 0.39
C SER A 128 -10.93 -28.83 0.04
N GLN A 129 -10.89 -28.30 -1.18
CA GLN A 129 -9.85 -27.37 -1.63
C GLN A 129 -10.00 -25.97 -1.01
N ILE A 130 -11.21 -25.59 -0.58
CA ILE A 130 -11.48 -24.24 -0.07
C ILE A 130 -10.93 -24.12 1.35
N SER A 131 -9.96 -23.23 1.54
CA SER A 131 -9.22 -23.10 2.80
C SER A 131 -9.63 -21.90 3.65
N GLY A 132 -10.30 -20.91 3.07
CA GLY A 132 -10.81 -19.74 3.78
C GLY A 132 -11.63 -18.81 2.89
N ALA A 133 -12.47 -17.99 3.51
CA ALA A 133 -13.33 -17.05 2.82
C ALA A 133 -13.24 -15.63 3.41
N VAL A 134 -13.17 -14.61 2.55
CA VAL A 134 -13.29 -13.20 2.91
C VAL A 134 -14.64 -12.68 2.40
N ILE A 135 -15.38 -11.98 3.23
CA ILE A 135 -16.72 -11.49 2.91
C ILE A 135 -16.81 -10.00 3.23
N PHE A 136 -17.22 -9.21 2.24
CA PHE A 136 -17.57 -7.80 2.42
C PHE A 136 -19.07 -7.64 2.60
N GLY A 137 -19.48 -6.86 3.60
CA GLY A 137 -20.88 -6.65 3.94
C GLY A 137 -21.14 -5.34 4.66
N ASP A 138 -22.42 -5.00 4.81
CA ASP A 138 -22.84 -3.90 5.67
C ASP A 138 -23.07 -4.44 7.08
N LEU A 139 -22.74 -3.62 8.07
CA LEU A 139 -23.17 -3.84 9.44
C LEU A 139 -24.65 -3.43 9.57
N GLY A 140 -25.58 -4.16 8.94
CA GLY A 140 -27.01 -3.89 9.08
C GLY A 140 -27.45 -3.99 10.54
N ASP A 141 -28.19 -3.01 11.07
CA ASP A 141 -28.79 -2.90 12.43
C ASP A 141 -28.14 -3.70 13.59
N ASN A 142 -26.81 -3.84 13.58
CA ASN A 142 -25.98 -4.66 14.49
C ASN A 142 -26.08 -6.20 14.36
N ASP A 143 -26.65 -6.78 13.31
CA ASP A 143 -26.76 -8.24 13.18
C ASP A 143 -25.92 -8.84 12.05
N ILE A 144 -24.88 -9.60 12.44
CA ILE A 144 -23.99 -10.37 11.56
C ILE A 144 -24.71 -11.67 11.10
N SER A 145 -25.88 -12.00 11.66
CA SER A 145 -26.63 -13.23 11.35
C SER A 145 -27.01 -13.39 9.88
N ALA A 146 -26.98 -12.31 9.10
CA ALA A 146 -27.24 -12.33 7.67
C ALA A 146 -26.11 -12.99 6.84
N ILE A 147 -24.93 -13.23 7.41
CA ILE A 147 -23.82 -13.91 6.72
C ILE A 147 -23.93 -15.42 6.93
N ALA A 148 -24.13 -16.17 5.86
CA ALA A 148 -24.25 -17.63 5.91
C ALA A 148 -22.97 -18.28 6.47
N SER A 149 -23.14 -19.19 7.42
CA SER A 149 -22.03 -19.94 8.02
C SER A 149 -21.51 -21.03 7.10
N SER A 150 -20.21 -21.33 7.20
CA SER A 150 -19.53 -22.48 6.59
C SER A 150 -18.48 -23.00 7.57
N LYS A 151 -18.02 -24.25 7.38
CA LYS A 151 -16.94 -24.84 8.17
C LYS A 151 -15.58 -24.21 7.86
N VAL A 152 -15.42 -23.56 6.70
CA VAL A 152 -14.16 -22.89 6.36
C VAL A 152 -14.00 -21.63 7.22
N PRO A 153 -12.77 -21.29 7.66
CA PRO A 153 -12.52 -20.04 8.35
C PRO A 153 -13.00 -18.83 7.53
N GLN A 154 -13.59 -17.84 8.21
CA GLN A 154 -14.14 -16.64 7.58
C GLN A 154 -13.55 -15.34 8.15
N LEU A 155 -13.29 -14.40 7.25
CA LEU A 155 -12.97 -13.01 7.56
C LEU A 155 -14.10 -12.11 7.07
N HIS A 156 -14.67 -11.29 7.94
CA HIS A 156 -15.73 -10.34 7.58
C HIS A 156 -15.23 -8.91 7.64
N HIS A 157 -15.48 -8.16 6.57
CA HIS A 157 -15.22 -6.73 6.46
C HIS A 157 -16.56 -5.99 6.39
N LEU A 158 -16.94 -5.34 7.49
CA LEU A 158 -18.28 -4.79 7.66
C LEU A 158 -18.27 -3.26 7.64
N ALA A 159 -18.98 -2.64 6.69
CA ALA A 159 -19.15 -1.20 6.65
C ALA A 159 -20.06 -0.71 7.79
N GLY A 160 -19.66 0.36 8.47
CA GLY A 160 -20.40 0.95 9.58
C GLY A 160 -19.77 0.76 10.96
N LYS A 161 -20.36 1.42 11.96
CA LYS A 161 -19.87 1.44 13.33
C LYS A 161 -20.55 0.38 14.19
N ALA A 162 -19.77 -0.56 14.71
CA ALA A 162 -20.29 -1.57 15.63
C ALA A 162 -20.56 -1.02 17.02
N ALA A 163 -21.74 -1.34 17.57
CA ALA A 163 -22.10 -0.99 18.96
C ALA A 163 -21.29 -1.81 19.99
N LYS A 164 -20.81 -3.00 19.60
CA LYS A 164 -20.01 -3.91 20.43
C LYS A 164 -18.83 -4.44 19.64
N ARG A 165 -17.83 -4.96 20.35
CA ARG A 165 -16.69 -5.64 19.74
C ARG A 165 -17.19 -6.87 18.96
N LEU A 166 -16.83 -6.94 17.68
CA LEU A 166 -17.20 -8.06 16.80
C LEU A 166 -16.39 -9.33 17.13
N GLN A 167 -16.88 -10.47 16.65
CA GLN A 167 -16.29 -11.79 16.87
C GLN A 167 -14.86 -11.87 16.30
N ARG A 168 -13.92 -12.39 17.10
CA ARG A 168 -12.54 -12.69 16.68
C ARG A 168 -12.13 -14.06 17.23
N THR A 169 -12.44 -15.08 16.45
CA THR A 169 -12.22 -16.51 16.74
C THR A 169 -11.47 -17.15 15.57
N LYS A 170 -10.98 -18.38 15.74
CA LYS A 170 -10.33 -19.13 14.64
C LYS A 170 -11.30 -19.40 13.47
N ALA A 171 -12.57 -19.61 13.75
CA ALA A 171 -13.59 -19.87 12.72
C ALA A 171 -14.08 -18.59 12.04
N VAL A 172 -14.28 -17.52 12.79
CA VAL A 172 -14.78 -16.24 12.28
C VAL A 172 -14.05 -15.08 12.93
N THR A 173 -13.49 -14.20 12.10
CA THR A 173 -12.93 -12.91 12.52
C THR A 173 -13.63 -11.80 11.75
N ALA A 174 -14.15 -10.79 12.46
CA ALA A 174 -14.87 -9.68 11.85
C ALA A 174 -14.25 -8.33 12.25
N TYR A 175 -14.16 -7.43 11.27
CA TYR A 175 -13.76 -6.04 11.43
C TYR A 175 -14.90 -5.12 10.98
N ASN A 176 -15.06 -4.00 11.66
CA ASN A 176 -15.97 -2.93 11.23
C ASN A 176 -15.18 -1.70 10.76
N TYR A 177 -15.78 -0.93 9.88
CA TYR A 177 -15.21 0.29 9.30
C TYR A 177 -16.18 1.45 9.52
N PRO A 178 -16.06 2.19 10.65
CA PRO A 178 -17.02 3.20 11.07
C PRO A 178 -17.31 4.29 10.04
N GLU A 179 -16.30 4.67 9.25
CA GLU A 179 -16.36 5.71 8.24
C GLU A 179 -16.94 5.22 6.90
N ALA A 180 -17.02 3.91 6.69
CA ALA A 180 -17.59 3.33 5.48
C ALA A 180 -19.12 3.33 5.56
N THR A 181 -19.78 3.92 4.56
CA THR A 181 -21.25 3.99 4.47
C THR A 181 -21.86 2.80 3.73
N SER A 182 -21.06 2.00 3.04
CA SER A 182 -21.47 0.80 2.31
C SER A 182 -20.31 -0.17 2.15
N TYR A 183 -20.56 -1.47 2.13
CA TYR A 183 -19.61 -2.55 1.81
C TYR A 183 -18.88 -2.35 0.49
N LEU A 184 -19.49 -1.57 -0.41
CA LEU A 184 -18.89 -1.16 -1.67
C LEU A 184 -17.63 -0.29 -1.50
N PHE A 185 -17.24 0.07 -0.26
CA PHE A 185 -15.96 0.73 0.02
C PHE A 185 -14.76 -0.01 -0.56
N ALA A 186 -14.84 -1.34 -0.68
CA ALA A 186 -13.78 -2.18 -1.25
C ALA A 186 -14.06 -2.62 -2.68
N THR A 187 -15.15 -2.15 -3.32
CA THR A 187 -15.48 -2.50 -4.70
C THR A 187 -15.02 -1.37 -5.62
N PRO A 188 -13.96 -1.56 -6.42
CA PRO A 188 -13.52 -0.58 -7.40
C PRO A 188 -14.66 -0.11 -8.30
N PHE A 189 -14.55 1.12 -8.81
CA PHE A 189 -15.54 1.74 -9.73
C PHE A 189 -16.89 2.09 -9.11
N SER A 190 -17.11 1.75 -7.84
CA SER A 190 -18.25 2.25 -7.08
C SER A 190 -18.03 3.68 -6.61
N LYS A 191 -19.10 4.49 -6.60
CA LYS A 191 -19.10 5.82 -5.97
C LYS A 191 -18.78 5.79 -4.46
N HIS A 192 -18.93 4.62 -3.83
CA HIS A 192 -18.65 4.41 -2.41
C HIS A 192 -17.24 3.88 -2.15
N PHE A 193 -16.45 3.60 -3.20
CA PHE A 193 -15.09 3.12 -3.07
C PHE A 193 -14.25 4.07 -2.21
N SER A 194 -13.56 3.53 -1.22
CA SER A 194 -12.67 4.29 -0.34
C SER A 194 -11.31 3.63 -0.33
N TYR A 195 -10.37 4.26 -1.00
CA TYR A 195 -9.02 3.75 -1.18
C TYR A 195 -8.32 3.40 0.14
N ASN A 196 -8.43 4.26 1.15
CA ASN A 196 -7.79 4.04 2.45
C ASN A 196 -8.40 2.86 3.21
N ILE A 197 -9.72 2.76 3.21
CA ILE A 197 -10.44 1.69 3.93
C ILE A 197 -10.22 0.36 3.21
N GLU A 198 -10.26 0.38 1.87
CA GLU A 198 -9.96 -0.77 1.04
C GLU A 198 -8.54 -1.28 1.27
N SER A 199 -7.53 -0.39 1.26
CA SER A 199 -6.13 -0.75 1.51
C SER A 199 -5.96 -1.45 2.86
N VAL A 200 -6.56 -0.93 3.94
CA VAL A 200 -6.52 -1.57 5.26
C VAL A 200 -7.24 -2.93 5.25
N SER A 201 -8.39 -3.03 4.58
CA SER A 201 -9.13 -4.28 4.47
C SER A 201 -8.36 -5.33 3.65
N HIS A 202 -7.63 -4.90 2.61
CA HIS A 202 -6.82 -5.74 1.74
C HIS A 202 -5.65 -6.36 2.50
N SER A 203 -4.86 -5.57 3.25
CA SER A 203 -3.78 -6.11 4.08
C SER A 203 -4.30 -7.09 5.14
N ARG A 204 -5.49 -6.84 5.71
CA ARG A 204 -6.17 -7.78 6.62
C ARG A 204 -6.59 -9.07 5.92
N SER A 205 -7.07 -8.99 4.68
CA SER A 205 -7.41 -10.15 3.83
C SER A 205 -6.17 -10.97 3.50
N LEU A 206 -5.05 -10.34 3.14
CA LEU A 206 -3.77 -11.03 2.91
C LEU A 206 -3.27 -11.73 4.17
N SER A 207 -3.33 -11.04 5.32
CA SER A 207 -2.91 -11.60 6.62
C SER A 207 -3.77 -12.81 7.04
N PHE A 208 -5.00 -12.87 6.56
CA PHE A 208 -5.92 -13.97 6.82
C PHE A 208 -5.76 -15.13 5.84
N LEU A 209 -5.72 -14.84 4.52
CA LEU A 209 -5.68 -15.86 3.48
C LEU A 209 -4.31 -16.50 3.32
N LYS A 210 -3.21 -15.73 3.31
CA LYS A 210 -1.86 -16.28 3.04
C LYS A 210 -1.50 -17.43 3.99
N PRO A 211 -1.74 -17.36 5.32
CA PRO A 211 -1.45 -18.49 6.21
C PRO A 211 -2.34 -19.71 5.98
N LEU A 212 -3.61 -19.52 5.60
CA LEU A 212 -4.53 -20.62 5.27
C LEU A 212 -4.14 -21.31 3.97
N MET A 213 -3.52 -20.55 3.06
CA MET A 213 -3.17 -20.98 1.72
C MET A 213 -1.69 -21.33 1.53
N ASN A 214 -0.89 -21.16 2.58
CA ASN A 214 0.57 -21.25 2.55
C ASN A 214 1.22 -20.38 1.45
N GLY A 215 0.69 -19.18 1.25
CA GLY A 215 1.21 -18.22 0.27
C GLY A 215 0.12 -17.45 -0.45
N PRO A 216 0.49 -16.68 -1.50
CA PRO A 216 1.84 -16.50 -2.00
C PRO A 216 2.69 -15.63 -1.06
N TYR A 217 3.93 -16.07 -0.81
CA TYR A 217 4.93 -15.31 -0.07
C TYR A 217 6.03 -14.82 -1.01
N PHE A 218 6.53 -13.62 -0.74
CA PHE A 218 7.61 -12.97 -1.45
C PHE A 218 8.55 -12.34 -0.42
N ASP A 219 9.83 -12.27 -0.76
CA ASP A 219 10.82 -11.62 0.08
C ASP A 219 10.74 -10.10 -0.13
N LEU A 220 10.00 -9.43 0.77
CA LEU A 220 9.72 -8.00 0.66
C LEU A 220 10.99 -7.15 0.83
N GLU A 221 12.01 -7.65 1.54
CA GLU A 221 13.28 -6.94 1.70
C GLU A 221 14.07 -6.96 0.40
N VAL A 222 14.18 -8.13 -0.24
CA VAL A 222 14.86 -8.25 -1.53
C VAL A 222 14.18 -7.39 -2.61
N ILE A 223 12.85 -7.32 -2.61
CA ILE A 223 12.10 -6.46 -3.54
C ILE A 223 12.41 -4.98 -3.32
N TRP A 224 12.50 -4.56 -2.05
CA TRP A 224 12.80 -3.18 -1.71
C TRP A 224 14.27 -2.80 -1.97
N ASP A 225 15.19 -3.71 -1.67
CA ASP A 225 16.61 -3.55 -1.96
C ASP A 225 16.87 -3.51 -3.49
N GLU A 226 16.15 -4.32 -4.28
CA GLU A 226 16.18 -4.24 -5.75
C GLU A 226 15.71 -2.87 -6.25
N HIS A 227 14.58 -2.37 -5.73
CA HIS A 227 14.02 -1.08 -6.13
C HIS A 227 15.01 0.06 -5.87
N THR A 228 15.51 0.16 -4.64
CA THR A 228 16.42 1.22 -4.21
C THR A 228 17.78 1.15 -4.91
N TYR A 229 18.26 -0.05 -5.25
CA TYR A 229 19.45 -0.22 -6.10
C TYR A 229 19.27 0.48 -7.46
N TRP A 230 18.13 0.29 -8.12
CA TRP A 230 17.87 0.93 -9.41
C TRP A 230 17.70 2.45 -9.32
N GLU A 231 17.14 2.95 -8.22
CA GLU A 231 16.94 4.39 -8.00
C GLU A 231 18.24 5.12 -7.65
N PHE A 232 19.03 4.60 -6.71
CA PHE A 232 20.13 5.35 -6.09
C PHE A 232 21.52 4.95 -6.60
N GLU A 233 21.77 3.65 -6.75
CA GLU A 233 23.09 3.15 -7.15
C GLU A 233 23.25 3.14 -8.67
N ASN A 234 22.38 2.41 -9.37
CA ASN A 234 22.47 2.29 -10.83
C ASN A 234 21.83 3.49 -11.56
N ARG A 235 20.88 4.19 -10.92
CA ARG A 235 20.17 5.36 -11.45
C ARG A 235 19.49 5.09 -12.81
N SER A 236 18.70 4.03 -12.90
CA SER A 236 17.93 3.66 -14.10
C SER A 236 16.43 3.86 -13.90
N VAL A 237 15.85 4.83 -14.63
CA VAL A 237 14.41 5.08 -14.63
C VAL A 237 13.63 3.85 -15.12
N GLU A 238 14.10 3.21 -16.20
CA GLU A 238 13.42 2.06 -16.80
C GLU A 238 13.38 0.87 -15.83
N ASN A 239 14.52 0.52 -15.24
CA ASN A 239 14.60 -0.60 -14.32
C ASN A 239 13.84 -0.32 -13.03
N THR A 240 13.90 0.92 -12.50
CA THR A 240 13.07 1.35 -11.37
C THR A 240 11.58 1.12 -11.68
N MET A 241 11.09 1.64 -12.80
CA MET A 241 9.68 1.50 -13.18
C MET A 241 9.26 0.04 -13.41
N SER A 242 10.17 -0.87 -13.77
CA SER A 242 9.86 -2.29 -13.97
C SER A 242 9.61 -3.08 -12.68
N THR A 243 10.11 -2.57 -11.54
CA THR A 243 9.88 -3.14 -10.21
C THR A 243 8.54 -2.70 -9.61
N MET A 244 7.80 -1.83 -10.30
CA MET A 244 6.52 -1.28 -9.87
C MET A 244 5.34 -1.90 -10.63
N VAL A 245 4.17 -1.96 -9.98
CA VAL A 245 2.92 -2.46 -10.56
C VAL A 245 2.43 -1.62 -11.76
N GLN A 246 1.28 -1.98 -12.33
CA GLN A 246 0.72 -1.26 -13.49
C GLN A 246 0.25 0.15 -13.15
N GLU A 247 -0.28 0.38 -11.95
CA GLU A 247 -0.76 1.68 -11.49
C GLU A 247 -0.04 2.13 -10.21
N PRO A 248 1.27 2.41 -10.25
CA PRO A 248 2.01 2.75 -9.04
C PRO A 248 1.81 4.21 -8.64
N TYR A 249 2.16 4.58 -7.41
CA TYR A 249 2.36 5.99 -7.07
C TYR A 249 3.40 6.23 -5.97
N VAL A 250 4.01 7.41 -6.00
CA VAL A 250 4.90 7.90 -4.95
C VAL A 250 4.35 9.22 -4.44
N ASN A 251 4.40 9.41 -3.11
CA ASN A 251 4.12 10.69 -2.48
C ASN A 251 5.18 11.00 -1.42
N HIS A 252 6.00 11.99 -1.75
CA HIS A 252 6.85 12.69 -0.81
C HIS A 252 6.01 13.69 -0.03
N VAL A 253 5.56 13.28 1.15
CA VAL A 253 4.51 13.95 1.90
C VAL A 253 4.81 15.44 2.17
N PRO A 254 6.01 15.86 2.59
CA PRO A 254 6.26 17.25 2.96
C PRO A 254 6.27 18.23 1.79
N THR A 255 6.67 17.78 0.60
CA THR A 255 6.74 18.61 -0.61
C THR A 255 5.61 18.33 -1.59
N MET A 256 4.77 17.32 -1.32
CA MET A 256 3.72 16.83 -2.22
C MET A 256 4.26 16.49 -3.62
N THR A 257 5.52 16.06 -3.70
CA THR A 257 6.15 15.64 -4.95
C THR A 257 5.98 14.14 -5.16
N GLY A 258 6.11 13.69 -6.41
CA GLY A 258 5.90 12.30 -6.81
C GLY A 258 5.12 12.20 -8.11
N GLY A 259 4.44 11.07 -8.30
CA GLY A 259 3.64 10.80 -9.49
C GLY A 259 2.65 9.67 -9.24
N ILE A 260 1.53 9.70 -9.97
CA ILE A 260 0.46 8.70 -9.91
C ILE A 260 0.29 8.07 -11.29
N GLY A 261 0.33 6.75 -11.36
CA GLY A 261 0.36 5.99 -12.60
C GLY A 261 1.74 6.01 -13.25
N ARG A 262 2.00 5.05 -14.15
CA ARG A 262 3.35 4.86 -14.73
C ARG A 262 3.85 6.07 -15.50
N GLU A 263 2.99 6.74 -16.26
CA GLU A 263 3.39 7.88 -17.09
C GLU A 263 3.93 9.04 -16.24
N LYS A 264 3.13 9.52 -15.28
CA LYS A 264 3.51 10.66 -14.43
C LYS A 264 4.66 10.30 -13.50
N LEU A 265 4.69 9.07 -12.98
CA LEU A 265 5.78 8.64 -12.12
C LEU A 265 7.10 8.47 -12.88
N THR A 266 7.06 7.95 -14.12
CA THR A 266 8.25 7.91 -15.00
C THR A 266 8.80 9.31 -15.26
N ALA A 267 7.91 10.29 -15.54
CA ALA A 267 8.32 11.67 -15.72
C ALA A 267 8.94 12.25 -14.45
N PHE A 268 8.31 12.03 -13.28
CA PHE A 268 8.87 12.45 -12.00
C PHE A 268 10.26 11.85 -11.75
N TYR A 269 10.42 10.54 -11.95
CA TYR A 269 11.72 9.88 -11.72
C TYR A 269 12.82 10.38 -12.65
N ARG A 270 12.51 10.54 -13.93
CA ARG A 270 13.45 11.03 -14.94
C ARG A 270 13.85 12.49 -14.70
N ASP A 271 12.86 13.34 -14.41
CA ASP A 271 13.06 14.79 -14.49
C ASP A 271 13.36 15.42 -13.12
N HIS A 272 12.90 14.80 -12.02
CA HIS A 272 12.88 15.41 -10.69
C HIS A 272 13.47 14.58 -9.54
N PHE A 273 13.83 13.31 -9.75
CA PHE A 273 14.30 12.43 -8.66
C PHE A 273 15.65 11.77 -8.93
N ILE A 274 15.69 10.71 -9.77
CA ILE A 274 16.82 9.78 -9.88
C ILE A 274 18.14 10.51 -10.18
N PHE A 275 18.11 11.43 -11.15
CA PHE A 275 19.30 12.19 -11.55
C PHE A 275 19.53 13.48 -10.75
N GLN A 276 18.60 13.85 -9.87
CA GLN A 276 18.72 15.01 -8.97
C GLN A 276 19.28 14.66 -7.59
N ASN A 277 19.46 13.36 -7.29
CA ASN A 277 20.15 12.94 -6.08
C ASN A 277 21.65 13.30 -6.16
N PRO A 278 22.17 14.06 -5.17
CA PRO A 278 23.61 14.30 -5.01
C PRO A 278 24.46 13.03 -5.17
N PRO A 279 25.69 13.09 -5.72
CA PRO A 279 26.57 11.92 -5.79
C PRO A 279 27.02 11.41 -4.42
N ASP A 280 26.96 12.25 -3.38
CA ASP A 280 27.27 11.88 -1.99
C ASP A 280 26.03 11.49 -1.17
N THR A 281 24.90 11.24 -1.84
CA THR A 281 23.69 10.74 -1.18
C THR A 281 23.96 9.38 -0.51
N GLU A 282 23.63 9.29 0.77
CA GLU A 282 23.70 8.09 1.58
C GLU A 282 22.39 7.93 2.38
N THR A 283 21.93 6.69 2.50
CA THR A 283 20.80 6.31 3.35
C THR A 283 21.30 5.46 4.52
N TYR A 284 21.24 6.02 5.73
CA TYR A 284 21.62 5.31 6.95
C TYR A 284 20.39 4.70 7.61
N LEU A 285 20.17 3.40 7.44
CA LEU A 285 19.02 2.68 8.00
C LEU A 285 19.09 2.66 9.54
N ILE A 286 18.00 3.08 10.19
CA ILE A 286 17.83 3.09 11.65
C ILE A 286 17.02 1.87 12.09
N SER A 287 15.90 1.62 11.42
CA SER A 287 15.03 0.48 11.71
C SER A 287 14.26 0.08 10.46
N ARG A 288 13.88 -1.21 10.40
CA ARG A 288 13.02 -1.78 9.35
C ARG A 288 11.95 -2.65 10.00
N SER A 289 10.71 -2.44 9.61
CA SER A 289 9.56 -3.25 10.03
C SER A 289 8.85 -3.84 8.81
N ILE A 290 8.61 -5.16 8.83
CA ILE A 290 8.00 -5.89 7.72
C ILE A 290 6.57 -6.30 8.09
N GLY A 291 5.62 -5.91 7.24
CA GLY A 291 4.23 -6.35 7.27
C GLY A 291 3.95 -7.50 6.29
N ILE A 292 2.68 -7.84 6.10
CA ILE A 292 2.28 -8.89 5.14
C ILE A 292 2.49 -8.49 3.66
N ASP A 293 2.53 -7.18 3.43
CA ASP A 293 2.52 -6.49 2.12
C ASP A 293 3.24 -5.13 2.17
N ARG A 294 4.02 -4.84 3.22
CA ARG A 294 4.69 -3.53 3.38
C ARG A 294 6.06 -3.63 4.03
N VAL A 295 6.95 -2.73 3.62
CA VAL A 295 8.20 -2.40 4.31
C VAL A 295 8.05 -1.01 4.92
N ILE A 296 8.46 -0.84 6.17
CA ILE A 296 8.51 0.46 6.84
C ILE A 296 9.95 0.68 7.28
N ASP A 297 10.62 1.62 6.62
CA ASP A 297 11.99 2.00 6.93
C ASP A 297 12.00 3.34 7.66
N GLU A 298 12.75 3.37 8.75
CA GLU A 298 13.22 4.57 9.41
C GLU A 298 14.70 4.74 9.07
N PHE A 299 15.09 5.87 8.50
CA PHE A 299 16.48 6.09 8.07
C PHE A 299 16.87 7.57 8.14
N ILE A 300 18.16 7.84 8.11
CA ILE A 300 18.70 9.20 7.96
C ILE A 300 19.15 9.36 6.51
N PHE A 301 18.54 10.30 5.80
CA PHE A 301 18.98 10.73 4.48
C PHE A 301 20.12 11.74 4.64
N ILE A 302 21.27 11.45 4.03
CA ILE A 302 22.49 12.24 4.13
C ILE A 302 22.89 12.69 2.74
N CYS A 303 23.17 13.98 2.57
CA CYS A 303 23.76 14.51 1.33
C CYS A 303 24.40 15.88 1.55
N THR A 304 25.15 16.36 0.56
CA THR A 304 25.54 17.77 0.48
C THR A 304 24.67 18.50 -0.55
N HIS A 305 24.07 19.63 -0.18
CA HIS A 305 23.21 20.43 -1.06
C HIS A 305 24.03 21.25 -2.08
N HIS A 306 24.73 20.57 -2.98
CA HIS A 306 25.57 21.16 -4.04
C HIS A 306 24.82 21.34 -5.38
N SER A 307 23.64 20.75 -5.53
CA SER A 307 22.70 20.90 -6.65
C SER A 307 21.31 21.16 -6.08
N GLN A 308 20.42 21.72 -6.90
CA GLN A 308 19.01 21.78 -6.55
C GLN A 308 18.45 20.35 -6.46
N ILE A 309 17.63 20.09 -5.44
CA ILE A 309 17.00 18.79 -5.19
C ILE A 309 15.49 19.01 -5.16
N ASP A 310 14.82 18.92 -6.31
CA ASP A 310 13.42 19.33 -6.48
C ASP A 310 12.47 18.62 -5.52
N TRP A 311 12.72 17.34 -5.28
CA TRP A 311 11.86 16.51 -4.46
C TRP A 311 11.98 16.80 -2.95
N LEU A 312 13.14 17.32 -2.50
CA LEU A 312 13.45 17.59 -1.09
C LEU A 312 13.25 19.07 -0.71
N ALA A 313 13.75 19.97 -1.56
CA ALA A 313 13.83 21.40 -1.31
C ALA A 313 13.52 22.18 -2.61
N PRO A 314 12.27 22.10 -3.11
CA PRO A 314 11.89 22.63 -4.42
C PRO A 314 12.19 24.13 -4.54
N GLY A 315 12.89 24.53 -5.61
CA GLY A 315 13.21 25.92 -5.92
C GLY A 315 14.33 26.54 -5.06
N ILE A 316 14.97 25.78 -4.17
CA ILE A 316 16.09 26.28 -3.37
C ILE A 316 17.41 25.98 -4.10
N PRO A 317 18.22 26.99 -4.45
CA PRO A 317 19.51 26.78 -5.11
C PRO A 317 20.54 26.16 -4.15
N PRO A 318 21.62 25.59 -4.67
CA PRO A 318 22.69 24.98 -3.87
C PRO A 318 23.17 25.89 -2.73
N THR A 319 23.22 25.34 -1.52
CA THR A 319 23.72 26.06 -0.32
C THR A 319 25.09 25.55 0.11
N GLY A 320 25.55 24.42 -0.43
CA GLY A 320 26.81 23.77 -0.05
C GLY A 320 26.79 23.16 1.36
N ARG A 321 25.63 23.13 2.03
CA ARG A 321 25.51 22.60 3.39
C ARG A 321 25.26 21.10 3.36
N LYS A 322 25.86 20.40 4.33
CA LYS A 322 25.56 19.00 4.59
C LYS A 322 24.20 18.90 5.28
N LEU A 323 23.40 17.95 4.83
CA LEU A 323 22.09 17.61 5.37
C LEU A 323 22.14 16.20 5.96
N GLU A 324 21.54 16.02 7.12
CA GLU A 324 21.27 14.73 7.77
C GLU A 324 19.84 14.78 8.31
N ILE A 325 18.91 14.18 7.58
CA ILE A 325 17.47 14.38 7.82
C ILE A 325 16.83 13.02 8.17
N PRO A 326 16.08 12.91 9.28
CA PRO A 326 15.27 11.74 9.57
C PRO A 326 14.14 11.56 8.57
N PHE A 327 14.01 10.35 8.04
CA PHE A 327 12.99 9.93 7.09
C PHE A 327 12.21 8.72 7.62
N THR A 328 10.96 8.62 7.20
CA THR A 328 10.15 7.41 7.28
C THR A 328 9.60 7.09 5.90
N ALA A 329 9.88 5.89 5.38
CA ALA A 329 9.29 5.38 4.15
C ALA A 329 8.32 4.24 4.48
N VAL A 330 7.06 4.38 4.07
CA VAL A 330 6.06 3.31 4.11
C VAL A 330 5.84 2.83 2.68
N VAL A 331 6.40 1.68 2.37
CA VAL A 331 6.40 1.07 1.03
C VAL A 331 5.41 -0.08 1.00
N ASN A 332 4.42 -0.02 0.12
CA ASN A 332 3.47 -1.11 -0.12
C ASN A 332 3.86 -1.91 -1.35
N ILE A 333 3.78 -3.22 -1.24
CA ILE A 333 4.17 -4.19 -2.25
C ILE A 333 2.98 -5.09 -2.54
N ARG A 334 2.72 -5.35 -3.82
CA ARG A 334 1.79 -6.38 -4.29
C ARG A 334 2.59 -7.47 -4.96
N GLY A 335 2.54 -8.66 -4.39
CA GLY A 335 3.33 -9.79 -4.88
C GLY A 335 4.82 -9.48 -4.89
N ASP A 336 5.40 -9.37 -6.08
CA ASP A 336 6.83 -9.07 -6.29
C ASP A 336 7.11 -7.66 -6.83
N ARG A 337 6.16 -6.73 -6.69
CA ARG A 337 6.33 -5.36 -7.16
C ARG A 337 5.85 -4.31 -6.18
N LEU A 338 6.51 -3.16 -6.20
CA LEU A 338 6.08 -1.99 -5.45
C LEU A 338 4.78 -1.45 -6.03
N TYR A 339 3.84 -1.21 -5.15
CA TYR A 339 2.64 -0.47 -5.46
C TYR A 339 2.81 1.01 -5.16
N HIS A 340 3.11 1.36 -3.91
CA HIS A 340 3.22 2.75 -3.56
C HIS A 340 4.15 3.05 -2.42
N GLU A 341 4.54 4.31 -2.35
CA GLU A 341 5.43 4.83 -1.32
C GLU A 341 4.85 6.11 -0.71
N HIS A 342 4.81 6.14 0.61
CA HIS A 342 4.64 7.36 1.37
C HIS A 342 5.93 7.66 2.11
N ILE A 343 6.62 8.71 1.70
CA ILE A 343 7.90 9.11 2.28
C ILE A 343 7.71 10.42 3.02
N GLY A 344 7.96 10.40 4.33
CA GLY A 344 7.81 11.53 5.23
C GLY A 344 9.14 11.97 5.84
N TRP A 345 9.27 13.27 6.09
CA TRP A 345 10.34 13.89 6.84
C TRP A 345 9.87 15.23 7.42
N ASP A 346 10.68 15.86 8.26
CA ASP A 346 10.40 17.20 8.78
C ASP A 346 11.04 18.29 7.90
N GLN A 347 10.20 19.05 7.17
CA GLN A 347 10.68 20.16 6.33
C GLN A 347 11.32 21.29 7.14
N GLY A 348 10.93 21.46 8.41
CA GLY A 348 11.57 22.42 9.31
C GLY A 348 13.06 22.09 9.50
N THR A 349 13.35 20.82 9.77
CA THR A 349 14.72 20.30 9.86
C THR A 349 15.52 20.52 8.56
N VAL A 350 14.92 20.29 7.39
CA VAL A 350 15.56 20.59 6.09
C VAL A 350 15.95 22.06 5.99
N LEU A 351 15.01 22.98 6.21
CA LEU A 351 15.25 24.42 6.09
C LEU A 351 16.24 24.95 7.14
N ALA A 352 16.22 24.42 8.36
CA ALA A 352 17.17 24.77 9.40
C ALA A 352 18.60 24.35 9.03
N GLN A 353 18.79 23.13 8.54
CA GLN A 353 20.11 22.65 8.11
C GLN A 353 20.61 23.35 6.84
N LEU A 354 19.70 23.79 5.96
CA LEU A 354 20.02 24.68 4.83
C LEU A 354 20.39 26.10 5.27
N GLY A 355 20.21 26.46 6.54
CA GLY A 355 20.48 27.80 7.07
C GLY A 355 19.46 28.84 6.63
N LEU A 356 18.24 28.41 6.29
CA LEU A 356 17.15 29.25 5.77
C LEU A 356 16.02 29.43 6.80
N MET A 357 16.05 28.71 7.92
CA MET A 357 15.09 28.85 9.02
C MET A 357 15.65 29.79 10.10
N PRO A 358 14.99 30.91 10.43
CA PRO A 358 15.36 31.74 11.57
C PRO A 358 15.12 31.00 12.88
N SER A 359 15.78 31.39 13.97
CA SER A 359 15.54 30.76 15.29
C SER A 359 14.24 31.24 15.96
N TYR A 360 13.71 32.39 15.53
CA TYR A 360 12.50 32.99 16.08
C TYR A 360 11.58 33.45 14.95
N LEU A 361 10.28 33.35 15.17
CA LEU A 361 9.25 33.93 14.30
C LEU A 361 8.34 34.88 15.10
N PRO A 362 7.77 35.91 14.44
CA PRO A 362 6.77 36.76 15.06
C PRO A 362 5.61 35.93 15.61
N TYR A 363 5.16 36.28 16.80
CA TYR A 363 3.94 35.75 17.40
C TYR A 363 2.80 36.76 17.13
N PRO A 364 1.87 36.47 16.20
CA PRO A 364 0.89 37.46 15.72
C PRO A 364 -0.31 37.62 16.65
N HIS A 365 -0.40 36.83 17.72
CA HIS A 365 -1.52 36.84 18.65
C HIS A 365 -1.21 37.71 19.89
N PRO A 366 -2.22 38.33 20.50
CA PRO A 366 -2.02 39.11 21.72
C PRO A 366 -1.50 38.23 22.86
N GLU A 367 -0.70 38.82 23.74
CA GLU A 367 -0.31 38.16 24.98
C GLU A 367 -1.56 37.90 25.83
N PRO A 368 -1.76 36.69 26.37
CA PRO A 368 -2.86 36.42 27.29
C PRO A 368 -2.84 37.43 28.44
N ASN A 369 -3.93 38.18 28.63
CA ASN A 369 -4.12 39.18 29.69
C ASN A 369 -3.26 40.46 29.60
N SER A 370 -2.69 40.80 28.45
CA SER A 370 -2.01 42.09 28.26
C SER A 370 -2.88 43.10 27.51
N GLN A 371 -2.93 44.34 28.01
CA GLN A 371 -3.58 45.48 27.32
C GLN A 371 -2.63 46.20 26.36
N ASP A 372 -1.33 45.89 26.42
CA ASP A 372 -0.30 46.54 25.61
C ASP A 372 -0.02 45.77 24.31
N GLN A 373 0.05 46.50 23.20
CA GLN A 373 0.51 45.96 21.90
C GLN A 373 2.03 45.79 21.91
N VAL A 374 2.53 44.77 22.59
CA VAL A 374 3.94 44.40 22.58
C VAL A 374 4.22 43.48 21.39
N LYS A 375 5.29 43.74 20.65
CA LYS A 375 5.78 42.81 19.62
C LYS A 375 6.41 41.61 20.31
N LEU A 376 5.89 40.43 19.98
CA LEU A 376 6.36 39.16 20.53
C LEU A 376 6.92 38.29 19.42
N GLU A 377 7.89 37.47 19.78
CA GLU A 377 8.36 36.37 18.95
C GLU A 377 8.51 35.10 19.79
N TYR A 378 8.37 33.95 19.15
CA TYR A 378 8.57 32.64 19.77
C TYR A 378 9.75 31.93 19.12
N ARG A 379 10.49 31.16 19.92
CA ARG A 379 11.54 30.29 19.40
C ARG A 379 10.88 29.15 18.62
N ILE A 380 11.31 28.91 17.38
CA ILE A 380 10.71 27.86 16.55
C ILE A 380 11.12 26.49 17.10
N PRO A 381 10.19 25.53 17.27
CA PRO A 381 10.47 24.20 17.79
C PRO A 381 11.08 23.27 16.71
N ILE A 382 12.25 23.64 16.18
CA ILE A 382 12.99 22.86 15.18
C ILE A 382 14.42 22.67 15.69
N ALA A 383 14.88 21.41 15.78
CA ALA A 383 16.22 21.05 16.27
C ALA A 383 17.28 21.00 15.15
N GLY A 384 16.86 20.94 13.87
CA GLY A 384 17.79 20.76 12.77
C GLY A 384 18.51 19.41 12.89
N VAL A 385 19.84 19.40 12.79
CA VAL A 385 20.67 18.18 12.79
C VAL A 385 20.58 17.37 14.09
N GLU A 386 20.20 18.00 15.19
CA GLU A 386 20.02 17.33 16.48
C GLU A 386 18.93 16.24 16.43
N THR A 387 17.94 16.37 15.55
CA THR A 387 16.91 15.33 15.36
C THR A 387 17.52 14.04 14.80
N ALA A 388 18.41 14.14 13.81
CA ALA A 388 19.14 13.01 13.25
C ALA A 388 20.10 12.39 14.27
N ASN A 389 20.82 13.23 15.03
CA ASN A 389 21.72 12.74 16.08
C ASN A 389 20.98 11.96 17.16
N LYS A 390 19.84 12.48 17.64
CA LYS A 390 19.02 11.81 18.66
C LYS A 390 18.41 10.50 18.17
N MET A 391 18.08 10.42 16.87
CA MET A 391 17.59 9.19 16.24
C MET A 391 18.69 8.14 16.10
N ARG A 392 19.90 8.57 15.72
CA ARG A 392 21.08 7.69 15.59
C ARG A 392 21.56 7.17 16.93
N ASP A 393 21.60 8.04 17.94
CA ASP A 393 22.00 7.73 19.30
C ASP A 393 21.06 8.44 20.29
N LYS A 394 20.31 7.64 21.04
CA LYS A 394 19.34 8.10 22.04
C LYS A 394 19.98 8.99 23.13
N GLU A 395 21.30 8.95 23.31
CA GLU A 395 22.05 9.73 24.32
C GLU A 395 22.69 11.01 23.75
N ALA A 396 22.67 11.23 22.43
CA ALA A 396 23.40 12.32 21.78
C ALA A 396 22.87 13.74 22.08
N VAL A 397 21.59 13.89 22.43
CA VAL A 397 20.93 15.17 22.74
C VAL A 397 20.02 14.97 23.94
N GLU A 398 19.94 15.93 24.86
CA GLU A 398 19.07 15.82 26.04
C GLU A 398 17.59 15.88 25.63
N SER A 399 16.76 15.02 26.23
CA SER A 399 15.32 15.06 26.02
C SER A 399 14.69 16.26 26.74
N ASN A 400 13.62 16.82 26.18
CA ASN A 400 12.78 17.87 26.80
C ASN A 400 13.34 19.31 26.84
N GLU A 401 14.53 19.59 26.30
CA GLU A 401 15.07 20.96 26.29
C GLU A 401 14.13 21.98 25.61
N MET A 402 13.43 21.56 24.55
CA MET A 402 12.49 22.42 23.83
C MET A 402 11.29 22.87 24.67
N PHE A 403 10.98 22.21 25.79
CA PHE A 403 9.91 22.66 26.69
C PHE A 403 10.24 23.98 27.39
N ALA A 404 11.52 24.39 27.42
CA ALA A 404 11.94 25.69 27.91
C ALA A 404 11.72 26.83 26.89
N PHE A 405 11.30 26.53 25.66
CA PHE A 405 11.06 27.55 24.65
C PHE A 405 9.83 28.38 25.01
N GLY A 406 9.89 29.69 24.75
CA GLY A 406 8.83 30.61 25.15
C GLY A 406 8.78 31.85 24.28
N LEU A 407 7.79 32.69 24.59
CA LEU A 407 7.65 34.02 24.01
C LEU A 407 8.70 34.97 24.59
N ARG A 408 9.26 35.84 23.75
CA ARG A 408 10.07 36.98 24.18
C ARG A 408 9.59 38.27 23.53
N LYS A 409 9.84 39.39 24.20
CA LYS A 409 9.56 40.73 23.70
C LYS A 409 10.69 41.19 22.77
N VAL A 410 10.34 41.88 21.69
CA VAL A 410 11.28 42.33 20.63
C VAL A 410 11.33 43.85 20.55
#